data_AF-A0A9P5PHT9-F1
#
_entry.id   AF-A0A9P5PHT9-F1
#
_cell.length_a   1.000
_cell.length_b   1.000
_cell.length_c   1.000
_cell.angle_alpha   90.00
_cell.angle_beta   90.00
_cell.angle_gamma   90.00
#
_symmetry.space_group_name_H-M   'P 1'
#
loop_
_entity.id
_entity.type
_entity.pdbx_description
1 polymer ?
#
loop_
_entity_poly.entity_id
_entity_poly.type
_entity_poly.pdbx_seq_one_letter_code
_entity_poly.pdbx_strand_id
1 'polypeptide(L)'
;MRAASISSPQIFYDWLVQEGKYLQNLCSMPPKETLSMEYYIKLEALKACKERLGKVHQTNSLETKHCNEQENERKLLADIHALETKLEVEARWVEGSEEWNSAKRAVKEGAYQKALDNLEKLLVE
;
A
#
# COMPACT_ATOMS: atom_id res chain seq x y z
N MET A 1 32.84 -27.48 5.27
CA MET A 1 33.17 -26.88 3.96
C MET A 1 33.78 -27.88 2.94
N ARG A 2 33.47 -29.19 3.02
CA ARG A 2 33.82 -30.18 1.97
C ARG A 2 32.60 -30.99 1.49
N ALA A 3 31.40 -30.62 1.92
CA ALA A 3 30.17 -31.34 1.60
C ALA A 3 29.39 -30.72 0.43
N ALA A 4 29.76 -29.52 0.00
CA ALA A 4 29.30 -28.91 -1.25
C ALA A 4 30.55 -28.61 -2.07
N SER A 5 30.61 -29.09 -3.31
CA SER A 5 31.71 -28.92 -4.26
C SER A 5 31.89 -27.46 -4.69
N ILE A 6 32.26 -26.59 -3.75
CA ILE A 6 32.45 -25.17 -3.99
C ILE A 6 33.92 -24.96 -4.37
N SER A 7 34.17 -24.81 -5.67
CA SER A 7 35.52 -24.78 -6.26
C SER A 7 36.34 -23.53 -5.91
N SER A 8 35.72 -22.45 -5.41
CA SER A 8 36.44 -21.24 -5.02
C SER A 8 35.61 -20.38 -4.05
N PRO A 9 36.25 -19.71 -3.07
CA PRO A 9 35.59 -18.71 -2.23
C PRO A 9 34.93 -17.56 -3.00
N GLN A 10 35.38 -17.28 -4.24
CA GLN A 10 34.79 -16.26 -5.11
C GLN A 10 33.30 -16.49 -5.41
N ILE A 11 32.87 -17.75 -5.43
CA ILE A 11 31.47 -18.13 -5.68
C ILE A 11 30.55 -17.52 -4.62
N PHE A 12 31.02 -17.40 -3.37
CA PHE A 12 30.24 -16.77 -2.31
C PHE A 12 30.02 -15.27 -2.55
N TYR A 13 31.03 -14.56 -3.08
CA TYR A 13 30.89 -13.14 -3.39
C TYR A 13 29.95 -12.92 -4.58
N ASP A 14 30.01 -13.80 -5.59
CA ASP A 14 29.10 -13.75 -6.72
C ASP A 14 27.65 -14.02 -6.29
N TRP A 15 27.44 -15.01 -5.41
CA TRP A 15 26.13 -15.27 -4.81
C TRP A 15 25.65 -14.09 -3.96
N LEU A 16 26.52 -13.47 -3.17
CA LEU A 16 26.15 -12.32 -2.34
C LEU A 16 25.69 -11.14 -3.19
N VAL A 17 26.34 -10.88 -4.34
CA VAL A 17 25.94 -9.84 -5.28
C VAL A 17 24.63 -10.17 -5.98
N GLN A 18 24.43 -11.44 -6.35
CA GLN A 18 23.17 -11.90 -6.96
C GLN A 18 22.01 -11.80 -5.97
N GLU A 19 22.23 -12.22 -4.73
CA GLU A 19 21.26 -12.11 -3.63
C GLU A 19 20.92 -10.65 -3.35
N GLY A 20 21.92 -9.76 -3.27
CA GLY A 20 21.69 -8.33 -3.09
C GLY A 20 20.84 -7.72 -4.20
N LYS A 21 21.07 -8.12 -5.46
CA LYS A 21 20.25 -7.68 -6.60
C LYS A 21 18.84 -8.27 -6.55
N TYR A 22 18.70 -9.54 -6.17
CA TYR A 22 17.41 -10.19 -6.01
C TYR A 22 16.55 -9.49 -4.95
N LEU A 23 17.12 -9.26 -3.76
CA LEU A 23 16.47 -8.55 -2.67
C LEU A 23 16.10 -7.10 -3.04
N GLN A 24 16.96 -6.39 -3.78
CA GLN A 24 16.68 -5.03 -4.23
C GLN A 24 15.51 -4.97 -5.23
N ASN A 25 15.40 -5.98 -6.11
CA ASN A 25 14.28 -6.10 -7.04
C ASN A 25 12.98 -6.51 -6.32
N LEU A 26 13.07 -7.36 -5.29
CA LEU A 26 11.91 -7.80 -4.49
C LEU A 26 11.29 -6.65 -3.69
N CYS A 27 12.14 -5.81 -3.09
CA CYS A 27 11.73 -4.71 -2.23
C CYS A 27 11.14 -3.51 -3.02
N SER A 28 11.27 -3.53 -4.35
CA SER A 28 10.85 -2.44 -5.22
C SER A 28 9.44 -2.68 -5.77
N MET A 29 8.43 -2.43 -4.95
CA MET A 29 7.07 -2.20 -5.49
C MET A 29 7.15 -0.98 -6.43
N PRO A 30 6.71 -1.06 -7.70
CA PRO A 30 6.81 0.05 -8.64
C PRO A 30 6.12 1.29 -8.05
N PRO A 31 6.72 2.48 -8.12
CA PRO A 31 6.15 3.71 -7.54
C PRO A 31 4.71 3.98 -7.99
N LYS A 32 4.36 3.58 -9.23
CA LYS A 32 3.02 3.73 -9.80
C LYS A 32 1.99 2.77 -9.17
N GLU A 33 2.41 1.57 -8.79
CA GLU A 33 1.57 0.61 -8.06
C GLU A 33 1.36 1.07 -6.62
N THR A 34 2.39 1.62 -5.97
CA THR A 34 2.27 2.24 -4.64
C THR A 34 1.26 3.39 -4.61
N LEU A 35 1.33 4.31 -5.59
CA LEU A 35 0.36 5.43 -5.69
C LEU A 35 -1.07 4.94 -5.92
N SER A 36 -1.24 3.89 -6.72
CA SER A 36 -2.55 3.27 -7.01
C SER A 36 -3.14 2.60 -5.75
N MET A 37 -2.29 1.93 -4.96
CA MET A 37 -2.66 1.34 -3.68
C MET A 37 -3.02 2.43 -2.65
N GLU A 38 -2.24 3.50 -2.56
CA GLU A 38 -2.52 4.65 -1.69
C GLU A 38 -3.86 5.30 -2.04
N TYR A 39 -4.13 5.50 -3.34
CA TYR A 39 -5.39 6.05 -3.82
C TYR A 39 -6.58 5.18 -3.42
N TYR A 40 -6.49 3.86 -3.63
CA TYR A 40 -7.51 2.90 -3.19
C TYR A 40 -7.78 2.99 -1.67
N ILE A 41 -6.73 2.98 -0.85
CA ILE A 41 -6.85 3.04 0.62
C ILE A 41 -7.54 4.35 1.05
N LYS A 42 -7.21 5.48 0.40
CA LYS A 42 -7.83 6.77 0.70
C LYS A 42 -9.30 6.82 0.31
N LEU A 43 -9.69 6.18 -0.79
CA LEU A 43 -11.10 6.06 -1.19
C LEU A 43 -11.92 5.20 -0.21
N GLU A 44 -11.37 4.07 0.27
CA GLU A 44 -12.03 3.28 1.33
C GLU A 44 -12.16 4.08 2.63
N ALA A 45 -11.12 4.84 3.02
CA ALA A 45 -11.16 5.69 4.21
C ALA A 45 -12.23 6.79 4.09
N LEU A 46 -12.40 7.39 2.91
CA LEU A 46 -13.45 8.37 2.65
C LEU A 46 -14.85 7.73 2.77
N LYS A 47 -15.05 6.53 2.23
CA LYS A 47 -16.32 5.81 2.37
C LYS A 47 -16.67 5.55 3.84
N ALA A 48 -15.71 5.06 4.61
CA ALA A 48 -15.89 4.83 6.04
C ALA A 48 -16.17 6.14 6.83
N CYS A 49 -15.51 7.25 6.45
CA CYS A 49 -15.77 8.58 7.01
C CYS A 49 -17.22 9.02 6.81
N LYS A 50 -17.74 8.88 5.58
CA LYS A 50 -19.12 9.22 5.25
C LYS A 50 -20.15 8.39 6.02
N GLU A 51 -19.90 7.09 6.18
CA GLU A 51 -20.74 6.22 7.00
C GLU A 51 -20.76 6.64 8.48
N ARG A 52 -19.62 7.08 9.02
CA ARG A 52 -19.54 7.62 10.38
C ARG A 52 -20.30 8.94 10.53
N LEU A 53 -20.14 9.87 9.59
CA LEU A 53 -20.90 11.12 9.56
C LEU A 53 -22.42 10.88 9.51
N GLY A 54 -22.87 9.94 8.66
CA GLY A 54 -24.28 9.56 8.59
C GLY A 54 -24.85 9.04 9.92
N LYS A 55 -24.06 8.28 10.68
CA LYS A 55 -24.44 7.78 12.02
C LYS A 55 -24.44 8.88 13.08
N VAL A 56 -23.44 9.76 13.05
CA VAL A 56 -23.35 10.91 13.98
C VAL A 56 -24.47 11.93 13.73
N HIS A 57 -25.04 11.99 12.53
CA HIS A 57 -26.21 12.84 12.27
C HIS A 57 -27.50 12.30 12.92
N GLN A 58 -27.60 10.98 13.14
CA GLN A 58 -28.78 10.32 13.73
C GLN A 58 -28.76 10.32 15.26
N THR A 59 -27.58 10.33 15.87
CA THR A 59 -27.42 10.46 17.32
C THR A 59 -26.92 11.87 17.60
N ASN A 60 -27.61 12.70 18.39
CA ASN A 60 -27.19 14.07 18.81
C ASN A 60 -25.87 14.06 19.62
N SER A 61 -24.83 13.44 19.11
CA SER A 61 -23.53 13.22 19.72
C SER A 61 -22.73 14.49 19.50
N LEU A 62 -22.55 15.26 20.59
CA LEU A 62 -21.54 16.30 20.84
C LEU A 62 -20.91 16.86 19.56
N GLU A 63 -21.39 18.04 19.14
CA GLU A 63 -20.99 18.81 17.94
C GLU A 63 -19.49 18.74 17.59
N THR A 64 -18.62 18.67 18.60
CA THR A 64 -17.17 18.48 18.46
C THR A 64 -16.78 17.23 17.65
N LYS A 65 -17.45 16.08 17.84
CA LYS A 65 -17.17 14.86 17.09
C LYS A 65 -17.57 14.98 15.63
N HIS A 66 -18.68 15.65 15.37
CA HIS A 66 -19.15 15.92 14.01
C HIS A 66 -18.19 16.85 13.26
N CYS A 67 -17.74 17.95 13.89
CA CYS A 67 -16.77 18.88 13.30
C CYS A 67 -15.42 18.20 12.99
N ASN A 68 -14.91 17.36 13.89
CA ASN A 68 -13.67 16.62 13.66
C ASN A 68 -13.77 15.67 12.47
N GLU A 69 -14.91 15.00 12.33
CA GLU A 69 -15.13 14.05 11.24
C GLU A 69 -15.31 14.76 9.89
N GLN A 70 -15.96 15.92 9.86
CA GLN A 70 -16.03 16.77 8.66
C GLN A 70 -14.65 17.29 8.23
N GLU A 71 -13.79 17.68 9.17
CA GLU A 71 -12.42 18.10 8.85
C GLU A 71 -11.59 16.92 8.32
N ASN A 72 -11.79 15.72 8.85
CA ASN A 72 -11.18 14.51 8.30
C ASN A 72 -11.66 14.22 6.87
N GLU A 73 -12.95 14.37 6.58
CA GLU A 73 -13.49 14.26 5.23
C GLU A 73 -12.81 15.24 4.27
N ARG A 74 -12.69 16.51 4.66
CA ARG A 74 -12.06 17.55 3.85
C ARG A 74 -10.59 17.23 3.54
N LYS A 75 -9.83 16.76 4.53
CA LYS A 75 -8.43 16.33 4.35
C LYS A 75 -8.32 15.14 3.40
N LEU A 76 -9.18 14.13 3.58
CA LEU A 76 -9.21 12.95 2.71
C LEU A 76 -9.52 13.34 1.27
N LEU A 77 -10.46 14.27 1.04
CA LEU A 77 -10.77 14.77 -0.30
C LEU A 77 -9.60 15.52 -0.93
N ALA A 78 -8.87 16.34 -0.16
CA ALA A 78 -7.69 17.04 -0.65
C ALA A 78 -6.57 16.05 -1.06
N ASP A 79 -6.33 15.02 -0.23
CA ASP A 79 -5.38 13.95 -0.54
C ASP A 79 -5.78 13.19 -1.81
N ILE A 80 -7.06 12.84 -1.95
CA ILE A 80 -7.63 12.15 -3.12
C ILE A 80 -7.44 13.00 -4.38
N HIS A 81 -7.76 14.29 -4.35
CA HIS A 81 -7.56 15.18 -5.50
C HIS A 81 -6.08 15.32 -5.89
N ALA A 82 -5.18 15.37 -4.90
CA ALA A 82 -3.74 15.40 -5.14
C ALA A 82 -3.26 14.08 -5.80
N LEU A 83 -3.82 12.94 -5.41
CA LEU A 83 -3.53 11.64 -6.00
C LEU A 83 -4.12 11.50 -7.40
N GLU A 84 -5.35 11.98 -7.64
CA GLU A 84 -5.99 12.05 -8.96
C GLU A 84 -5.15 12.88 -9.94
N THR A 85 -4.61 14.01 -9.48
CA THR A 85 -3.70 14.86 -10.27
C THR A 85 -2.39 14.15 -10.61
N LYS A 86 -1.83 13.38 -9.68
CA LYS A 86 -0.56 12.64 -9.89
C LYS A 86 -0.72 11.40 -10.77
N LEU A 87 -1.88 10.77 -10.73
CA LEU A 87 -2.19 9.56 -11.50
C LEU A 87 -2.84 9.86 -12.85
N GLU A 88 -3.13 11.13 -13.15
CA GLU A 88 -3.85 11.59 -14.36
C GLU A 88 -5.18 10.86 -14.57
N VAL A 89 -5.89 10.59 -13.46
CA VAL A 89 -7.16 9.86 -13.49
C VAL A 89 -8.30 10.83 -13.80
N GLU A 90 -8.88 10.72 -14.98
CA GLU A 90 -10.01 11.55 -15.44
C GLU A 90 -11.34 11.24 -14.72
N ALA A 91 -11.52 10.00 -14.26
CA ALA A 91 -12.75 9.55 -13.60
C ALA A 91 -12.45 8.88 -12.27
N ARG A 92 -13.06 9.37 -11.19
CA ARG A 92 -12.95 8.78 -9.85
C ARG A 92 -13.30 7.30 -9.89
N TRP A 93 -12.44 6.46 -9.31
CA TRP A 93 -12.67 5.02 -9.29
C TRP A 93 -13.97 4.69 -8.57
N VAL A 94 -14.80 3.89 -9.23
CA VAL A 94 -16.07 3.39 -8.69
C VAL A 94 -15.88 1.96 -8.22
N GLU A 95 -16.54 1.59 -7.12
CA GLU A 95 -16.56 0.22 -6.63
C GLU A 95 -17.01 -0.73 -7.75
N GLY A 96 -16.09 -1.56 -8.24
CA GLY A 96 -16.34 -2.49 -9.34
C GLY A 96 -15.64 -2.17 -10.66
N SER A 97 -14.99 -1.00 -10.80
CA SER A 97 -14.14 -0.76 -11.97
C SER A 97 -12.92 -1.68 -11.99
N GLU A 98 -12.32 -1.87 -13.17
CA GLU A 98 -11.17 -2.76 -13.35
C GLU A 98 -9.94 -2.24 -12.58
N GLU A 99 -9.76 -0.93 -12.56
CA GLU A 99 -8.72 -0.22 -11.81
C GLU A 99 -8.90 -0.39 -10.30
N TRP A 100 -10.13 -0.28 -9.81
CA TRP A 100 -10.47 -0.53 -8.41
C TRP A 100 -10.14 -1.96 -7.97
N ASN A 101 -10.53 -2.95 -8.77
CA ASN A 101 -10.29 -4.35 -8.46
C ASN A 101 -8.80 -4.73 -8.55
N SER A 102 -8.09 -4.15 -9.52
CA SER A 102 -6.65 -4.34 -9.67
C SER A 102 -5.89 -3.74 -8.50
N ALA A 103 -6.20 -2.51 -8.10
CA ALA A 103 -5.60 -1.89 -6.92
C ALA A 103 -5.94 -2.64 -5.63
N LYS A 104 -7.18 -3.12 -5.47
CA LYS A 104 -7.58 -3.98 -4.34
C LYS A 104 -6.74 -5.26 -4.26
N ARG A 105 -6.48 -5.90 -5.40
CA ARG A 105 -5.62 -7.09 -5.47
C ARG A 105 -4.18 -6.73 -5.10
N ALA A 106 -3.69 -5.63 -5.67
CA ALA A 106 -2.33 -5.14 -5.43
C ALA A 106 -2.10 -4.77 -3.95
N VAL A 107 -3.07 -4.13 -3.27
CA VAL A 107 -2.99 -3.85 -1.82
C VAL A 107 -2.87 -5.14 -1.01
N LYS A 108 -3.64 -6.18 -1.36
CA LYS A 108 -3.56 -7.48 -0.67
C LYS A 108 -2.22 -8.15 -0.92
N GLU A 109 -1.78 -8.18 -2.17
CA GLU A 109 -0.49 -8.75 -2.57
C GLU A 109 0.67 -8.02 -1.91
N GLY A 110 0.63 -6.69 -1.83
CA GLY A 110 1.62 -5.89 -1.13
C GLY A 110 1.65 -6.13 0.39
N ALA A 111 0.51 -6.41 1.01
CA ALA A 111 0.47 -6.83 2.41
C ALA A 111 1.12 -8.21 2.63
N TYR A 112 0.91 -9.16 1.70
CA TYR A 112 1.58 -10.46 1.72
C TYR A 112 3.08 -10.33 1.48
N GLN A 113 3.49 -9.52 0.50
CA GLN A 113 4.90 -9.27 0.20
C GLN A 113 5.61 -8.65 1.41
N LYS A 114 5.01 -7.64 2.04
CA LYS A 114 5.55 -7.03 3.26
C LYS A 114 5.65 -8.02 4.42
N ALA A 115 4.73 -8.96 4.53
CA ALA A 115 4.79 -10.01 5.54
C ALA A 115 5.93 -11.01 5.23
N LEU A 116 6.12 -11.38 3.97
CA LEU A 116 7.23 -12.22 3.51
C LEU A 116 8.57 -11.53 3.74
N ASP A 117 8.72 -10.26 3.35
CA ASP A 117 9.96 -9.48 3.55
C ASP A 117 10.34 -9.41 5.05
N ASN A 118 9.36 -9.28 5.94
CA ASN A 118 9.61 -9.32 7.39
C ASN A 118 10.07 -10.69 7.87
N LEU A 119 9.53 -11.78 7.32
CA LEU A 119 9.94 -13.15 7.66
C LEU A 119 11.34 -13.47 7.11
N GLU A 120 11.64 -13.04 5.89
CA GLU A 120 12.97 -13.18 5.29
C GLU A 120 14.02 -12.39 6.08
N LYS A 121 13.69 -11.17 6.50
CA LYS A 121 14.56 -10.37 7.38
C LYS A 121 14.87 -11.09 8.71
N LEU A 122 13.89 -11.77 9.29
CA LEU A 122 14.07 -12.56 10.53
C LEU A 122 14.94 -13.81 10.32
N LEU A 123 15.02 -14.34 9.11
CA LEU A 123 15.83 -15.52 8.76
C LEU A 123 17.29 -15.19 8.45
N VAL A 124 17.58 -13.94 8.10
CA VAL A 124 18.92 -13.47 7.71
C VAL A 124 19.71 -12.90 8.91
N GLU A 125 19.07 -12.64 10.05
CA GLU A 125 19.75 -12.34 11.34
C GLU A 125 20.36 -13.60 12.00
#